data_AF-A0A8F2B037-F1
#
_entry.id   AF-A0A8F2B037-F1
#
_cell.length_a   1.000
_cell.length_b   1.000
_cell.length_c   1.000
_cell.angle_alpha   90.00
_cell.angle_beta   90.00
_cell.angle_gamma   90.00
#
_symmetry.space_group_name_H-M   'P 1'
#
loop_
_entity.id
_entity.type
_entity.pdbx_description
1 polymer ?
#
loop_
_entity_poly.entity_id
_entity_poly.type
_entity_poly.pdbx_seq_one_letter_code
_entity_poly.pdbx_strand_id
1 'polypeptide(L)'
;MQKEVNVLVEEIGRIAEQTKFNGIRLLDGHFHTKLQTSFAASDSQVQVTLGSMNTDALGGPIFTKTDKSGPMMFLKDIHTATTVGVNGRGDGTFVSGSGFGFPPNYSFTASSTIAYSGAASFQIADSTSLTGFISQASNAIAIVDSALNFVTSSMADMGAKANQLEANIRNLENVLETTQASRSRIMDADFAAETANLTKAMILQQSGISVLAQANSSPQNVLALLK
;
A
#
# COMPACT_ATOMS: atom_id res chain seq x y z
N MET A 1 33.71 -3.43 19.29
CA MET A 1 32.71 -3.01 18.28
C MET A 1 33.27 -3.07 16.86
N GLN A 2 34.05 -2.11 16.36
CA GLN A 2 34.45 -2.13 14.93
C GLN A 2 35.46 -3.24 14.56
N LYS A 3 36.39 -3.59 15.46
CA LYS A 3 37.29 -4.75 15.26
C LYS A 3 36.53 -6.07 15.16
N GLU A 4 35.43 -6.19 15.88
CA GLU A 4 34.61 -7.40 15.95
C GLU A 4 33.72 -7.56 14.71
N VAL A 5 33.20 -6.44 14.20
CA VAL A 5 32.46 -6.41 12.92
C VAL A 5 33.38 -6.77 11.75
N ASN A 6 34.62 -6.29 11.73
CA ASN A 6 35.57 -6.64 10.67
C ASN A 6 35.93 -8.13 10.68
N VAL A 7 36.16 -8.70 11.86
CA VAL A 7 36.40 -10.14 12.02
C VAL A 7 35.19 -10.96 11.56
N LEU A 8 33.97 -10.50 11.85
CA LEU A 8 32.75 -11.17 11.38
C LEU A 8 32.62 -11.13 9.85
N VAL A 9 32.94 -10.01 9.22
CA VAL A 9 32.93 -9.88 7.76
C VAL A 9 33.95 -10.81 7.12
N GLU A 10 35.19 -10.83 7.61
CA GLU A 10 36.22 -11.77 7.13
C GLU A 10 35.79 -13.23 7.31
N GLU A 11 35.15 -13.55 8.44
CA GLU A 11 34.65 -14.89 8.72
C GLU A 11 33.51 -15.30 7.78
N ILE A 12 32.60 -14.39 7.43
CA ILE A 12 31.54 -14.63 6.44
C ILE A 12 32.14 -14.91 5.05
N GLY A 13 33.14 -14.14 4.64
CA GLY A 13 33.88 -14.40 3.39
C GLY A 13 34.54 -15.79 3.40
N ARG A 14 35.20 -16.14 4.51
CA ARG A 14 35.83 -17.45 4.69
C ARG A 14 34.83 -18.60 4.60
N ILE A 15 33.67 -18.47 5.26
CA ILE A 15 32.61 -19.50 5.23
C ILE A 15 32.10 -19.70 3.80
N ALA A 16 31.87 -18.63 3.05
CA ALA A 16 31.40 -18.70 1.66
C ALA A 16 32.38 -19.48 0.77
N GLU A 17 33.69 -19.28 0.95
CA GLU A 17 34.74 -19.92 0.14
C GLU A 17 35.06 -21.37 0.55
N GLN A 18 34.91 -21.69 1.84
CA GLN A 18 35.33 -22.97 2.40
C GLN A 18 34.20 -23.99 2.58
N THR A 19 32.93 -23.57 2.51
CA THR A 19 31.79 -24.48 2.63
C THR A 19 31.66 -25.37 1.38
N LYS A 20 32.05 -26.64 1.54
CA LYS A 20 32.06 -27.66 0.49
C LYS A 20 31.26 -28.88 0.92
N PHE A 21 30.48 -29.44 0.01
CA PHE A 21 29.84 -30.75 0.18
C PHE A 21 30.27 -31.67 -0.97
N ASN A 22 30.76 -32.86 -0.62
CA ASN A 22 31.31 -33.82 -1.60
C ASN A 22 32.36 -33.19 -2.56
N GLY A 23 33.20 -32.29 -2.02
CA GLY A 23 34.23 -31.57 -2.79
C GLY A 23 33.74 -30.35 -3.59
N ILE A 24 32.42 -30.15 -3.73
CA ILE A 24 31.83 -29.05 -4.49
C ILE A 24 31.55 -27.87 -3.55
N ARG A 25 31.99 -26.67 -3.93
CA ARG A 25 31.68 -25.43 -3.22
C ARG A 25 30.21 -25.09 -3.43
N LEU A 26 29.51 -24.77 -2.34
CA LEU A 26 28.06 -24.55 -2.39
C LEU A 26 27.71 -23.06 -2.46
N LEU A 27 28.54 -22.19 -1.88
CA LEU A 27 28.20 -20.78 -1.59
C LEU A 27 28.97 -19.78 -2.47
N ASP A 28 29.66 -20.24 -3.52
CA ASP A 28 30.46 -19.41 -4.43
C ASP A 28 29.66 -18.86 -5.63
N GLY A 29 28.35 -19.16 -5.69
CA GLY A 29 27.47 -18.76 -6.79
C GLY A 29 27.57 -19.67 -8.02
N HIS A 30 28.42 -20.70 -8.00
CA HIS A 30 28.56 -21.67 -9.09
C HIS A 30 27.84 -23.00 -8.82
N PHE A 31 27.11 -23.10 -7.71
CA PHE A 31 26.32 -24.29 -7.40
C PHE A 31 25.06 -24.38 -8.27
N HIS A 32 25.03 -25.38 -9.13
CA HIS A 32 23.88 -25.73 -9.97
C HIS A 32 23.67 -27.23 -9.90
N THR A 33 22.50 -27.67 -9.45
CA THR A 33 22.10 -29.07 -9.52
C THR A 33 20.76 -29.21 -10.22
N LYS A 34 20.54 -30.34 -10.86
CA LYS A 34 19.28 -30.67 -11.51
C LYS A 34 18.67 -31.84 -10.76
N LEU A 35 17.53 -31.60 -10.12
CA LEU A 35 16.73 -32.66 -9.51
C LEU A 35 15.77 -33.19 -10.56
N GLN A 36 15.94 -34.45 -10.97
CA GLN A 36 14.98 -35.13 -11.84
C GLN A 36 13.73 -35.45 -11.01
N THR A 37 12.60 -34.85 -11.38
CA THR A 37 11.32 -35.09 -10.70
C THR A 37 10.44 -36.09 -11.45
N SER A 38 10.88 -36.55 -12.64
CA SER A 38 10.24 -37.65 -13.37
C SER A 38 11.28 -38.54 -14.07
N PHE A 39 10.86 -39.74 -14.48
CA PHE A 39 11.66 -40.71 -15.23
C PHE A 39 11.90 -40.30 -16.70
N ALA A 40 11.17 -39.31 -17.23
CA ALA A 40 11.33 -38.82 -18.60
C ALA A 40 12.42 -37.73 -18.67
N ALA A 41 13.55 -38.08 -19.29
CA ALA A 41 14.83 -37.41 -19.10
C ALA A 41 14.93 -35.93 -19.55
N SER A 42 13.98 -35.39 -20.33
CA SER A 42 14.13 -34.06 -20.93
C SER A 42 13.29 -32.94 -20.32
N ASP A 43 12.11 -33.22 -19.73
CA ASP A 43 11.10 -32.17 -19.49
C ASP A 43 10.64 -32.03 -18.02
N SER A 44 11.29 -32.71 -17.07
CA SER A 44 10.96 -32.59 -15.63
C SER A 44 12.21 -32.54 -14.76
N GLN A 45 13.06 -31.54 -15.00
CA GLN A 45 14.22 -31.25 -14.15
C GLN A 45 14.01 -29.92 -13.44
N VAL A 46 13.96 -29.93 -12.11
CA VAL A 46 13.99 -28.71 -11.31
C VAL A 46 15.44 -28.32 -11.13
N GLN A 47 15.84 -27.20 -11.73
CA GLN A 47 17.15 -26.62 -11.48
C GLN A 47 17.15 -25.94 -10.11
N VAL A 48 18.03 -26.39 -9.23
CA VAL A 48 18.30 -25.74 -7.95
C VAL A 48 19.64 -25.05 -8.08
N THR A 49 19.63 -23.73 -7.92
CA THR A 49 20.82 -22.90 -7.89
C THR A 49 20.97 -22.25 -6.52
N LEU A 50 22.21 -21.98 -6.12
CA LEU A 50 22.50 -21.17 -4.94
C LEU A 50 23.38 -19.99 -5.36
N GLY A 51 22.94 -18.78 -4.99
CA GLY A 51 23.70 -17.56 -5.24
C GLY A 51 24.97 -17.50 -4.38
N SER A 52 25.87 -16.57 -4.71
CA SER A 52 27.05 -16.33 -3.89
C SER A 52 26.63 -15.77 -2.51
N MET A 53 27.29 -16.25 -1.46
CA MET A 53 27.04 -15.81 -0.07
C MET A 53 28.27 -15.14 0.56
N ASN A 54 29.15 -14.56 -0.26
CA ASN A 54 30.25 -13.74 0.23
C ASN A 54 29.72 -12.36 0.70
N THR A 55 30.57 -11.63 1.42
CA THR A 55 30.22 -10.32 1.99
C THR A 55 29.79 -9.30 0.96
N ASP A 56 30.28 -9.43 -0.28
CA ASP A 56 29.91 -8.54 -1.38
C ASP A 56 28.49 -8.85 -1.90
N ALA A 57 28.15 -10.13 -2.01
CA ALA A 57 26.83 -10.57 -2.48
C ALA A 57 25.74 -10.41 -1.41
N LEU A 58 26.05 -10.65 -0.13
CA LEU A 58 25.12 -10.46 0.99
C LEU A 58 25.03 -8.99 1.44
N GLY A 59 26.12 -8.23 1.29
CA GLY A 59 26.18 -6.82 1.64
C GLY A 59 25.55 -5.90 0.60
N GLY A 60 25.44 -6.35 -0.65
CA GLY A 60 24.83 -5.61 -1.74
C GLY A 60 25.45 -4.21 -1.97
N PRO A 61 24.78 -3.33 -2.75
CA PRO A 61 25.20 -1.94 -2.97
C PRO A 61 25.21 -1.07 -1.70
N ILE A 62 24.83 -1.61 -0.53
CA ILE A 62 24.82 -0.90 0.76
C ILE A 62 26.24 -0.70 1.30
N PHE A 63 27.21 -1.56 0.93
CA PHE A 63 28.62 -1.43 1.34
C PHE A 63 29.60 -1.23 0.18
N THR A 64 29.18 -1.41 -1.07
CA THR A 64 29.98 -1.14 -2.27
C THR A 64 29.73 0.26 -2.80
N LYS A 65 30.41 1.27 -2.25
CA LYS A 65 30.65 2.51 -2.99
C LYS A 65 31.84 2.26 -3.93
N THR A 66 31.57 2.02 -5.21
CA THR A 66 32.57 2.24 -6.26
C THR A 66 32.79 3.75 -6.35
N ASP A 67 33.94 4.25 -5.89
CA ASP A 67 34.39 5.54 -6.42
C ASP A 67 34.88 5.33 -7.85
N LYS A 68 34.64 6.32 -8.71
CA LYS A 68 35.05 6.23 -10.11
C LYS A 68 36.58 6.27 -10.16
N SER A 69 37.20 5.13 -10.47
CA SER A 69 38.58 4.92 -10.96
C SER A 69 39.76 4.70 -9.97
N GLY A 70 39.53 4.35 -8.69
CA GLY A 70 40.60 3.93 -7.76
C GLY A 70 40.44 2.48 -7.24
N PRO A 71 41.50 1.82 -6.72
CA PRO A 71 41.38 0.48 -6.14
C PRO A 71 40.53 0.50 -4.86
N MET A 72 39.76 -0.57 -4.67
CA MET A 72 38.81 -0.82 -3.57
C MET A 72 39.28 -0.24 -2.22
N MET A 73 38.50 0.67 -1.63
CA MET A 73 38.73 1.10 -0.25
C MET A 73 38.44 -0.05 0.71
N PHE A 74 39.39 -0.36 1.59
CA PHE A 74 39.19 -1.33 2.67
C PHE A 74 38.43 -0.67 3.84
N LEU A 75 37.74 -1.50 4.62
CA LEU A 75 36.93 -1.10 5.79
C LEU A 75 37.70 -0.24 6.84
N LYS A 76 39.04 -0.22 6.77
CA LYS A 76 39.95 0.63 7.57
C LYS A 76 39.78 2.14 7.29
N ASP A 77 39.42 2.52 6.07
CA ASP A 77 39.42 3.94 5.66
C ASP A 77 38.12 4.68 6.05
N ILE A 78 37.14 3.95 6.59
CA ILE A 78 35.87 4.51 7.11
C ILE A 78 36.07 5.24 8.45
N HIS A 79 37.13 4.97 9.22
CA HIS A 79 37.35 5.61 10.53
C HIS A 79 38.04 6.97 10.49
N THR A 80 38.60 7.39 9.35
CA THR A 80 39.19 8.73 9.20
C THR A 80 38.18 9.75 8.68
N ALA A 81 36.90 9.39 8.53
CA ALA A 81 35.81 10.32 8.29
C ALA A 81 35.37 11.01 9.60
N THR A 82 36.30 11.70 10.25
CA THR A 82 36.00 12.67 11.31
C THR A 82 36.01 14.06 10.71
N THR A 83 35.01 14.87 11.10
CA THR A 83 34.71 16.27 10.73
C THR A 83 34.08 16.53 9.36
N VAL A 84 32.74 16.62 9.39
CA VAL A 84 31.92 17.39 8.45
C VAL A 84 32.22 18.87 8.66
N GLY A 85 33.15 19.40 7.88
CA GLY A 85 33.46 20.83 7.80
C GLY A 85 32.91 21.41 6.51
N VAL A 86 31.76 22.10 6.60
CA VAL A 86 31.28 23.00 5.53
C VAL A 86 32.21 24.22 5.44
N ASN A 87 33.25 24.11 4.63
CA ASN A 87 33.90 25.17 3.84
C ASN A 87 35.22 24.65 3.29
N GLY A 88 35.17 24.12 2.06
CA GLY A 88 36.33 23.60 1.34
C GLY A 88 36.11 22.18 0.83
N ARG A 89 35.90 22.05 -0.48
CA ARG A 89 35.94 20.82 -1.30
C ARG A 89 35.71 19.51 -0.51
N GLY A 90 34.44 19.23 -0.20
CA GLY A 90 34.00 18.00 0.46
C GLY A 90 32.57 17.67 0.08
N ASP A 91 32.33 16.38 -0.17
CA ASP A 91 31.07 15.72 -0.56
C ASP A 91 29.85 16.26 0.22
N GLY A 92 28.99 16.99 -0.49
CA GLY A 92 27.76 17.62 0.03
C GLY A 92 26.50 16.80 -0.25
N THR A 93 26.54 15.48 -0.06
CA THR A 93 25.34 14.64 -0.22
C THR A 93 24.50 14.61 1.05
N PHE A 94 23.64 15.63 1.19
CA PHE A 94 22.42 15.49 1.98
C PHE A 94 21.50 14.47 1.27
N VAL A 95 21.49 13.23 1.75
CA VAL A 95 20.38 12.30 1.48
C VAL A 95 19.20 12.80 2.31
N SER A 96 18.27 13.52 1.69
CA SER A 96 16.92 13.64 2.24
C SER A 96 16.40 12.22 2.47
N GLY A 97 16.29 11.83 3.74
CA GLY A 97 15.74 10.55 4.12
C GLY A 97 14.37 10.31 3.47
N SER A 98 14.14 9.05 3.11
CA SER A 98 12.84 8.48 2.80
C SER A 98 11.89 8.72 3.97
N GLY A 99 11.21 9.86 3.96
CA GLY A 99 10.41 10.28 5.10
C GLY A 99 9.58 11.51 4.79
N PHE A 100 8.87 11.50 3.67
CA PHE A 100 7.50 12.00 3.45
C PHE A 100 7.16 11.72 1.98
N GLY A 101 6.14 10.88 1.76
CA GLY A 101 5.84 10.29 0.47
C GLY A 101 5.22 11.25 -0.53
N PHE A 102 5.88 11.37 -1.69
CA PHE A 102 5.28 11.51 -3.02
C PHE A 102 6.29 10.89 -4.00
N PRO A 103 5.92 9.89 -4.83
CA PRO A 103 6.74 9.54 -5.97
C PRO A 103 6.82 10.75 -6.92
N PRO A 104 7.98 10.97 -7.57
CA PRO A 104 9.18 10.15 -7.58
C PRO A 104 10.22 10.56 -6.53
N ASN A 105 10.98 9.58 -6.03
CA ASN A 105 12.09 9.79 -5.12
C ASN A 105 13.29 10.43 -5.85
N TYR A 106 13.83 11.52 -5.33
CA TYR A 106 15.04 12.15 -5.87
C TYR A 106 16.27 11.67 -5.10
N SER A 107 17.30 11.22 -5.82
CA SER A 107 18.61 10.93 -5.23
C SER A 107 19.65 11.90 -5.80
N PHE A 108 20.43 12.51 -4.91
CA PHE A 108 21.53 13.38 -5.28
C PHE A 108 22.82 12.56 -5.19
N THR A 109 23.47 12.31 -6.32
CA THR A 109 24.81 11.69 -6.33
C THR A 109 25.84 12.79 -6.53
N ALA A 110 26.92 12.77 -5.74
CA ALA A 110 28.05 13.71 -5.78
C ALA A 110 28.80 13.67 -7.12
N SER A 111 28.16 14.18 -8.16
CA SER A 111 28.66 14.53 -9.48
C SER A 111 27.45 15.03 -10.25
N SER A 112 26.93 16.18 -9.82
CA SER A 112 26.06 17.07 -10.61
C SER A 112 24.89 16.41 -11.38
N THR A 113 24.39 15.27 -10.89
CA THR A 113 23.32 14.49 -11.50
C THR A 113 22.18 14.36 -10.50
N ILE A 114 21.01 14.90 -10.84
CA ILE A 114 19.76 14.56 -10.15
C ILE A 114 19.19 13.36 -10.90
N ALA A 115 19.31 12.18 -10.31
CA ALA A 115 18.76 10.96 -10.90
C ALA A 115 17.27 10.83 -10.55
N TYR A 116 16.43 10.77 -11.57
CA TYR A 116 15.02 10.40 -11.46
C TYR A 116 14.91 8.88 -11.63
N SER A 117 14.26 8.18 -10.69
CA SER A 117 13.98 6.74 -10.81
C SER A 117 12.84 6.52 -11.81
N GLY A 118 13.14 6.67 -13.10
CA GLY A 118 12.18 6.62 -14.21
C GLY A 118 12.74 7.33 -15.45
N ALA A 119 13.72 6.70 -16.09
CA ALA A 119 14.26 6.99 -17.43
C ALA A 119 14.91 8.38 -17.74
N ALA A 120 14.83 9.43 -16.90
CA ALA A 120 15.46 10.72 -17.20
C ALA A 120 16.24 11.35 -16.03
N SER A 121 17.58 11.26 -16.03
CA SER A 121 18.42 11.99 -15.06
C SER A 121 18.70 13.43 -15.51
N PHE A 122 18.52 14.43 -14.64
CA PHE A 122 19.00 15.80 -14.88
C PHE A 122 20.50 15.84 -14.63
N GLN A 123 21.28 15.88 -15.71
CA GLN A 123 22.72 16.01 -15.64
C GLN A 123 23.09 17.50 -15.76
N ILE A 124 23.62 18.12 -14.71
CA ILE A 124 24.35 19.40 -14.80
C ILE A 124 25.78 19.04 -15.23
N ALA A 125 25.93 18.57 -16.45
CA ALA A 125 27.23 18.35 -17.07
C ALA A 125 27.54 19.55 -17.98
N ASP A 126 28.56 20.32 -17.58
CA ASP A 126 29.11 21.46 -18.31
C ASP A 126 28.12 22.60 -18.66
N SER A 127 27.99 23.56 -17.74
CA SER A 127 27.21 24.79 -17.94
C SER A 127 27.96 25.90 -18.69
N THR A 128 29.12 25.59 -19.29
CA THR A 128 29.97 26.60 -19.93
C THR A 128 30.05 26.47 -21.46
N SER A 129 29.65 25.33 -22.03
CA SER A 129 29.53 25.14 -23.48
C SER A 129 28.08 25.23 -23.96
N LEU A 130 27.86 25.76 -25.17
CA LEU A 130 26.56 25.78 -25.85
C LEU A 130 25.96 24.36 -25.95
N THR A 131 26.81 23.36 -26.20
CA THR A 131 26.44 21.94 -26.25
C THR A 131 25.96 21.40 -24.90
N GLY A 132 26.57 21.83 -23.79
CA GLY A 132 26.13 21.46 -22.45
C GLY A 132 24.82 22.14 -22.03
N PHE A 133 24.58 23.39 -22.45
CA PHE A 133 23.29 24.06 -22.23
C PHE A 133 22.13 23.36 -22.97
N ILE A 134 22.35 22.95 -24.23
CA ILE A 134 21.34 22.20 -25.01
C ILE A 134 21.03 20.86 -24.33
N SER A 135 22.06 20.13 -23.87
CA SER A 135 21.85 18.86 -23.16
C SER A 135 21.07 19.04 -21.85
N GLN A 136 21.37 20.08 -21.06
CA GLN A 136 20.63 20.41 -19.84
C GLN A 136 19.17 20.78 -20.12
N ALA A 137 18.91 21.59 -21.14
CA ALA A 137 17.56 21.96 -21.56
C ALA A 137 16.76 20.72 -22.01
N SER A 138 17.34 19.84 -22.83
CA SER A 138 16.71 18.59 -23.26
C SER A 138 16.40 17.66 -22.07
N ASN A 139 17.30 17.55 -21.10
CA ASN A 139 17.07 16.76 -19.88
C ASN A 139 15.97 17.37 -18.99
N ALA A 140 15.93 18.70 -18.84
CA ALA A 140 14.85 19.38 -18.11
C ALA A 140 13.48 19.13 -18.74
N ILE A 141 13.40 19.20 -20.08
CA ILE A 141 12.18 18.88 -20.83
C ILE A 141 11.76 17.42 -20.59
N ALA A 142 12.70 16.46 -20.63
CA ALA A 142 12.40 15.05 -20.39
C ALA A 142 11.84 14.77 -18.98
N ILE A 143 12.32 15.51 -17.98
CA ILE A 143 11.82 15.40 -16.60
C ILE A 143 10.44 16.02 -16.46
N VAL A 144 10.23 17.20 -17.06
CA VAL A 144 8.90 17.83 -17.09
C VAL A 144 7.91 16.91 -17.79
N ASP A 145 8.28 16.29 -18.92
CA ASP A 145 7.44 15.32 -19.63
C ASP A 145 7.12 14.09 -18.75
N SER A 146 8.11 13.55 -18.05
CA SER A 146 7.91 12.44 -17.10
C SER A 146 6.99 12.83 -15.94
N ALA A 147 7.13 14.04 -15.40
CA ALA A 147 6.27 14.56 -14.33
C ALA A 147 4.83 14.80 -14.83
N LEU A 148 4.66 15.31 -16.05
CA LEU A 148 3.35 15.47 -16.68
C LEU A 148 2.70 14.11 -16.95
N ASN A 149 3.45 13.11 -17.40
CA ASN A 149 2.96 11.74 -17.59
C ASN A 149 2.50 11.12 -16.26
N PHE A 150 3.22 11.37 -15.17
CA PHE A 150 2.79 10.94 -13.84
C PHE A 150 1.49 11.63 -13.39
N VAL A 151 1.43 12.96 -13.48
CA VAL A 151 0.24 13.72 -13.07
C VAL A 151 -0.98 13.32 -13.90
N THR A 152 -0.82 13.15 -15.21
CA THR A 152 -1.92 12.70 -16.08
C THR A 152 -2.37 11.27 -15.75
N SER A 153 -1.45 10.35 -15.44
CA SER A 153 -1.80 9.01 -14.95
C SER A 153 -2.56 9.07 -13.61
N SER A 154 -2.16 9.95 -12.69
CA SER A 154 -2.85 10.12 -11.41
C SER A 154 -4.26 10.70 -11.62
N MET A 155 -4.42 11.68 -12.51
CA MET A 155 -5.74 12.24 -12.86
C MET A 155 -6.65 11.20 -13.50
N ALA A 156 -6.09 10.29 -14.32
CA ALA A 156 -6.85 9.22 -14.94
C ALA A 156 -7.39 8.21 -13.90
N ASP A 157 -6.59 7.79 -12.91
CA ASP A 157 -7.05 6.92 -11.83
C ASP A 157 -8.10 7.63 -10.95
N MET A 158 -7.89 8.90 -10.60
CA MET A 158 -8.89 9.67 -9.85
C MET A 158 -10.21 9.81 -10.61
N GLY A 159 -10.17 10.04 -11.93
CA GLY A 159 -11.35 10.07 -12.78
C GLY A 159 -12.06 8.72 -12.83
N ALA A 160 -11.32 7.62 -12.94
CA ALA A 160 -11.89 6.27 -12.90
C ALA A 160 -12.57 5.98 -11.55
N LYS A 161 -11.94 6.34 -10.43
CA LYS A 161 -12.53 6.20 -9.09
C LYS A 161 -13.77 7.08 -8.92
N ALA A 162 -13.78 8.30 -9.43
CA ALA A 162 -14.96 9.16 -9.42
C ALA A 162 -16.14 8.51 -10.17
N ASN A 163 -15.89 7.96 -11.36
CA ASN A 163 -16.92 7.24 -12.14
C ASN A 163 -17.46 6.01 -11.39
N GLN A 164 -16.61 5.26 -10.70
CA GLN A 164 -17.03 4.12 -9.87
C GLN A 164 -17.87 4.57 -8.66
N LEU A 165 -17.45 5.64 -7.98
CA LEU A 165 -18.21 6.20 -6.86
C LEU A 165 -19.58 6.69 -7.32
N GLU A 166 -19.66 7.34 -8.47
CA GLU A 166 -20.95 7.80 -9.02
C GLU A 166 -21.86 6.63 -9.39
N ALA A 167 -21.33 5.56 -9.98
CA ALA A 167 -22.09 4.34 -10.24
C ALA A 167 -22.58 3.66 -8.95
N ASN A 168 -21.73 3.59 -7.92
CA ASN A 168 -22.08 3.04 -6.62
C ASN A 168 -23.13 3.89 -5.90
N ILE A 169 -23.05 5.22 -5.97
CA ILE A 169 -24.04 6.14 -5.42
C ILE A 169 -25.40 5.88 -6.07
N ARG A 170 -25.47 5.89 -7.41
CA ARG A 170 -26.73 5.62 -8.13
C ARG A 170 -27.33 4.26 -7.76
N ASN A 171 -26.49 3.24 -7.56
CA ASN A 171 -26.96 1.93 -7.11
C ASN A 171 -27.49 1.96 -5.67
N LEU A 172 -26.74 2.59 -4.75
CA LEU A 172 -27.14 2.72 -3.34
C LEU A 172 -28.41 3.56 -3.17
N GLU A 173 -28.60 4.60 -3.98
CA GLU A 173 -29.83 5.38 -4.02
C GLU A 173 -31.03 4.52 -4.40
N ASN A 174 -30.91 3.66 -5.44
CA ASN A 174 -31.96 2.70 -5.81
C ASN A 174 -32.23 1.68 -4.70
N VAL A 175 -31.19 1.15 -4.06
CA VAL A 175 -31.33 0.22 -2.92
C VAL A 175 -32.01 0.92 -1.74
N LEU A 176 -31.66 2.18 -1.47
CA LEU A 176 -32.28 2.98 -0.43
C LEU A 176 -33.76 3.21 -0.72
N GLU A 177 -34.13 3.62 -1.93
CA GLU A 177 -35.51 3.85 -2.34
C GLU A 177 -36.36 2.58 -2.20
N THR A 178 -35.87 1.45 -2.72
CA THR A 178 -36.58 0.17 -2.64
C THR A 178 -36.69 -0.36 -1.20
N THR A 179 -35.68 -0.14 -0.36
CA THR A 179 -35.71 -0.51 1.07
C THR A 179 -36.66 0.39 1.85
N GLN A 180 -36.65 1.70 1.59
CA GLN A 180 -37.59 2.65 2.20
C GLN A 180 -39.03 2.33 1.81
N ALA A 181 -39.30 2.05 0.53
CA ALA A 181 -40.62 1.62 0.05
C ALA A 181 -41.07 0.28 0.67
N SER A 182 -40.15 -0.67 0.86
CA SER A 182 -40.44 -1.94 1.53
C SER A 182 -40.73 -1.74 3.02
N ARG A 183 -39.96 -0.87 3.70
CA ARG A 183 -40.18 -0.51 5.09
C ARG A 183 -41.51 0.22 5.28
N SER A 184 -41.87 1.14 4.38
CA SER A 184 -43.19 1.80 4.38
C SER A 184 -44.32 0.78 4.20
N ARG A 185 -44.20 -0.16 3.25
CA ARG A 185 -45.22 -1.23 3.09
C ARG A 185 -45.39 -2.11 4.33
N ILE A 186 -44.32 -2.37 5.08
CA ILE A 186 -44.39 -3.17 6.32
C ILE A 186 -44.96 -2.35 7.48
N MET A 187 -44.48 -1.12 7.68
CA MET A 187 -44.85 -0.30 8.85
C MET A 187 -46.21 0.41 8.69
N ASP A 188 -46.54 0.89 7.49
CA ASP A 188 -47.66 1.80 7.26
C ASP A 188 -48.98 1.04 6.99
N ALA A 189 -48.91 -0.18 6.43
CA ALA A 189 -50.06 -1.08 6.38
C ALA A 189 -50.50 -1.55 7.78
N ASP A 190 -49.54 -1.72 8.70
CA ASP A 190 -49.80 -2.17 10.07
C ASP A 190 -50.35 -1.03 10.95
N PHE A 191 -49.91 0.22 10.75
CA PHE A 191 -50.46 1.37 11.49
C PHE A 191 -51.96 1.59 11.22
N ALA A 192 -52.40 1.43 9.97
CA ALA A 192 -53.82 1.52 9.63
C ALA A 192 -54.66 0.39 10.26
N ALA A 193 -54.14 -0.84 10.27
CA ALA A 193 -54.81 -2.00 10.87
C ALA A 193 -54.86 -1.92 12.41
N GLU A 194 -53.76 -1.52 13.05
CA GLU A 194 -53.67 -1.36 14.51
C GLU A 194 -54.56 -0.22 15.01
N THR A 195 -54.62 0.90 14.30
CA THR A 195 -55.54 2.01 14.64
C THR A 195 -57.00 1.57 14.51
N ALA A 196 -57.35 0.77 13.50
CA ALA A 196 -58.69 0.20 13.36
C ALA A 196 -59.04 -0.78 14.49
N ASN A 197 -58.09 -1.65 14.88
CA ASN A 197 -58.26 -2.57 16.00
C ASN A 197 -58.37 -1.84 17.35
N LEU A 198 -57.55 -0.81 17.59
CA LEU A 198 -57.63 0.04 18.77
C LEU A 198 -59.00 0.73 18.85
N THR A 199 -59.45 1.32 17.74
CA THR A 199 -60.78 1.96 17.66
C THR A 199 -61.90 0.95 17.90
N LYS A 200 -61.80 -0.25 17.31
CA LYS A 200 -62.75 -1.34 17.55
C LYS A 200 -62.77 -1.78 19.01
N ALA A 201 -61.60 -1.90 19.65
CA ALA A 201 -61.48 -2.25 21.05
C ALA A 201 -62.07 -1.17 21.97
N MET A 202 -61.83 0.11 21.67
CA MET A 202 -62.44 1.23 22.39
C MET A 202 -63.96 1.25 22.25
N ILE A 203 -64.50 1.01 21.06
CA ILE A 203 -65.95 0.89 20.84
C ILE A 203 -66.51 -0.29 21.63
N LEU A 204 -65.88 -1.47 21.56
CA LEU A 204 -66.30 -2.65 22.33
C LEU A 204 -66.28 -2.42 23.84
N GLN A 205 -65.26 -1.73 24.36
CA GLN A 205 -65.16 -1.41 25.79
C GLN A 205 -66.26 -0.43 26.21
N GLN A 206 -66.49 0.64 25.43
CA GLN A 206 -67.54 1.62 25.71
C GLN A 206 -68.95 1.01 25.57
N SER A 207 -69.16 0.19 24.54
CA SER A 207 -70.40 -0.57 24.35
C SER A 207 -70.62 -1.59 25.45
N GLY A 208 -69.57 -2.28 25.92
CA GLY A 208 -69.66 -3.24 27.03
C GLY A 208 -70.09 -2.58 28.33
N ILE A 209 -69.54 -1.41 28.67
CA ILE A 209 -69.93 -0.62 29.86
C ILE A 209 -71.39 -0.15 29.73
N SER A 210 -71.80 0.32 28.54
CA SER A 210 -73.17 0.76 28.27
C SER A 210 -74.19 -0.39 28.36
N VAL A 211 -73.87 -1.55 27.78
CA VAL A 211 -74.72 -2.75 27.83
C VAL A 211 -74.80 -3.31 29.25
N LEU A 212 -73.70 -3.31 30.01
CA LEU A 212 -73.72 -3.68 31.43
C LEU A 212 -74.56 -2.72 32.27
N ALA A 213 -74.47 -1.41 32.03
CA ALA A 213 -75.29 -0.41 32.72
C ALA A 213 -76.79 -0.59 32.40
N GLN A 214 -77.13 -0.92 31.15
CA GLN A 214 -78.51 -1.15 30.72
C GLN A 214 -79.05 -2.51 31.21
N ALA A 215 -78.21 -3.55 31.22
CA ALA A 215 -78.54 -4.85 31.78
C ALA A 215 -78.72 -4.82 33.31
N ASN A 216 -78.01 -3.94 34.02
CA ASN A 216 -78.18 -3.77 35.48
C ASN A 216 -79.42 -2.93 35.85
N SER A 217 -79.88 -2.04 34.97
CA SER A 217 -81.07 -1.21 35.20
C SER A 217 -82.38 -1.90 34.80
N SER A 218 -82.36 -2.84 33.85
CA SER A 218 -83.54 -3.60 33.44
C SER A 218 -84.18 -4.42 34.59
N PRO A 219 -83.43 -5.19 35.41
CA PRO A 219 -83.99 -5.91 36.57
C PRO A 219 -84.46 -4.98 37.69
N GLN A 220 -83.81 -3.82 37.88
CA GLN A 220 -84.20 -2.83 38.89
C GLN A 220 -85.55 -2.18 38.56
N ASN A 221 -85.81 -1.93 37.27
CA ASN A 221 -87.11 -1.45 36.81
C ASN A 221 -88.22 -2.49 36.99
N VAL A 222 -87.90 -3.78 36.86
CA VAL A 222 -88.87 -4.87 37.12
C VAL A 222 -89.18 -4.98 38.62
N LEU A 223 -88.18 -4.84 39.50
CA LEU A 223 -88.41 -4.83 40.96
C LEU A 223 -89.20 -3.61 41.44
N ALA A 224 -89.06 -2.46 40.76
CA ALA A 224 -89.85 -1.27 41.04
C ALA A 224 -91.34 -1.44 40.70
N LEU A 225 -91.68 -2.38 39.80
CA LEU A 225 -93.06 -2.73 39.43
C LEU A 225 -93.69 -3.81 40.34
N LEU A 226 -92.91 -4.42 41.24
CA LEU A 226 -93.35 -5.47 42.16
C LEU A 226 -93.49 -4.99 43.62
N LYS A 227 -93.40 -3.68 43.86
CA LYS A 227 -93.66 -3.01 45.16
C LYS A 227 -94.88 -2.13 45.03
#